data_AF-A0A8T5F2X0-F1
#
_entry.id   AF-A0A8T5F2X0-F1
#
_cell.length_a   1.000
_cell.length_b   1.000
_cell.length_c   1.000
_cell.angle_alpha   90.00
_cell.angle_beta   90.00
_cell.angle_gamma   90.00
#
_symmetry.space_group_name_H-M   'P 1'
#
loop_
_entity.id
_entity.type
_entity.pdbx_description
1 polymer ?
#
loop_
_entity_poly.entity_id
_entity_poly.type
_entity_poly.pdbx_seq_one_letter_code
_entity_poly.pdbx_strand_id
1 'polypeptide(L)'
;MMTKKSQIYFFAAIILVGMVFFVVSNQPSLTAKDTSQVKKYFDNYKYEAKIVLDNAIYQKKNISYELKNYTERFIAYGDSKNLDLRILFIYSYENELHIVNYLKEPVLINTIGSNIENGQEVVLAVNTSQITYSNKTYTYQFNPDLIEFKALFVKGD
;
A
#
# COMPACT_ATOMS: atom_id res chain seq x y z
N MET A 1 24.86 57.57 -25.14
CA MET A 1 24.16 56.73 -26.14
C MET A 1 24.59 55.28 -25.93
N MET A 2 23.68 54.40 -25.49
CA MET A 2 23.98 52.96 -25.51
C MET A 2 24.24 52.53 -26.95
N THR A 3 25.36 51.86 -27.20
CA THR A 3 25.69 51.35 -28.52
C THR A 3 24.67 50.28 -28.90
N LYS A 4 24.22 50.25 -30.17
CA LYS A 4 23.20 49.30 -30.66
C LYS A 4 23.52 47.83 -30.31
N LYS A 5 24.81 47.50 -30.17
CA LYS A 5 25.29 46.19 -29.72
C LYS A 5 24.87 45.87 -28.29
N SER A 6 24.97 46.81 -27.35
CA SER A 6 24.57 46.63 -25.94
C SER A 6 23.06 46.36 -25.78
N GLN A 7 22.23 47.00 -26.60
CA GLN A 7 20.78 46.76 -26.61
C GLN A 7 20.42 45.34 -27.08
N ILE A 8 21.16 44.80 -28.06
CA ILE A 8 20.97 43.42 -28.53
C ILE A 8 21.36 42.41 -27.45
N TYR A 9 22.46 42.65 -26.73
CA TYR A 9 22.86 41.77 -25.62
C TYR A 9 21.86 41.80 -24.46
N PHE A 10 21.28 42.96 -24.14
CA PHE A 10 20.21 43.07 -23.14
C PHE A 10 18.96 42.33 -23.56
N PHE A 11 18.55 42.44 -24.82
CA PHE A 11 17.39 41.73 -25.34
C PHE A 11 17.58 40.21 -25.32
N ALA A 12 18.76 39.73 -25.73
CA ALA A 12 19.11 38.31 -25.64
C ALA A 12 19.10 37.79 -24.19
N ALA A 13 19.62 38.58 -23.24
CA ALA A 13 19.62 38.21 -21.83
C ALA A 13 18.20 38.08 -21.25
N ILE A 14 17.28 38.97 -21.62
CA ILE A 14 15.88 38.91 -21.18
C ILE A 14 15.19 37.65 -21.71
N ILE A 15 15.43 37.29 -22.97
CA ILE A 15 14.89 36.06 -23.56
C ILE A 15 15.43 34.83 -22.83
N LEU A 16 16.73 34.82 -22.52
CA LEU A 16 17.39 33.69 -21.88
C LEU A 16 16.91 33.50 -20.44
N VAL A 17 16.71 34.59 -19.69
CA VAL A 17 16.09 34.55 -18.35
C VAL A 17 14.63 34.09 -18.42
N GLY A 18 13.88 34.53 -19.44
CA GLY A 18 12.51 34.07 -19.67
C GLY A 18 12.43 32.57 -19.97
N MET A 19 13.37 32.03 -20.74
CA MET A 19 13.46 30.59 -21.01
C MET A 19 13.82 29.80 -19.75
N VAL A 20 14.78 30.26 -18.95
CA VAL A 20 15.12 29.62 -17.67
C VAL A 20 13.90 29.64 -16.73
N PHE A 21 13.19 30.77 -16.66
CA PHE A 21 11.98 30.89 -15.84
C PHE A 21 10.89 29.94 -16.32
N PHE A 22 10.65 29.84 -17.63
CA PHE A 22 9.66 28.92 -18.22
C PHE A 22 9.99 27.44 -17.96
N VAL A 23 11.27 27.07 -18.02
CA VAL A 23 11.72 25.70 -17.72
C VAL A 23 11.57 25.39 -16.23
N VAL A 24 11.90 26.33 -15.34
CA VAL A 24 11.75 26.16 -13.88
C VAL A 24 10.28 26.17 -13.45
N SER A 25 9.46 27.06 -14.03
CA SER A 25 8.05 27.21 -13.67
C SER A 25 7.16 26.07 -14.18
N ASN A 26 7.55 25.43 -15.29
CA ASN A 26 6.86 24.27 -15.84
C ASN A 26 7.52 22.94 -15.44
N GLN A 27 8.39 22.93 -14.43
CA GLN A 27 8.71 21.66 -13.80
C GLN A 27 7.41 21.12 -13.21
N PRO A 28 6.92 19.94 -13.63
CA PRO A 28 5.83 19.30 -12.92
C PRO A 28 6.32 19.18 -11.48
N SER A 29 5.56 19.74 -10.52
CA SER A 29 5.88 19.47 -9.13
C SER A 29 5.75 17.97 -8.99
N LEU A 30 6.90 17.29 -8.91
CA LEU A 30 6.97 15.98 -8.28
C LEU A 30 6.64 16.27 -6.82
N THR A 31 5.35 16.47 -6.55
CA THR A 31 4.79 16.42 -5.21
C THR A 31 5.15 15.01 -4.79
N ALA A 32 6.24 14.88 -4.03
CA ALA A 32 6.55 13.66 -3.34
C ALA A 32 5.27 13.33 -2.59
N LYS A 33 4.53 12.34 -3.09
CA LYS A 33 3.22 11.97 -2.56
C LYS A 33 3.46 11.66 -1.10
N ASP A 34 2.97 12.55 -0.26
CA ASP A 34 3.31 12.66 1.14
C ASP A 34 3.16 11.28 1.79
N THR A 35 4.28 10.66 2.15
CA THR A 35 4.33 9.31 2.73
C THR A 35 3.56 9.26 4.06
N SER A 36 3.31 10.41 4.68
CA SER A 36 2.45 10.55 5.86
C SER A 36 1.00 10.11 5.60
N GLN A 37 0.48 10.34 4.40
CA GLN A 37 -0.89 9.98 4.06
C GLN A 37 -1.05 8.47 3.93
N VAL A 38 -0.09 7.78 3.29
CA VAL A 38 -0.12 6.32 3.12
C VAL A 38 -0.14 5.61 4.48
N LYS A 39 0.69 6.06 5.42
CA LYS A 39 0.68 5.53 6.79
C LYS A 39 -0.67 5.73 7.48
N LYS A 40 -1.28 6.92 7.35
CA LYS A 40 -2.61 7.20 7.89
C LYS A 40 -3.68 6.28 7.29
N TYR A 41 -3.66 6.06 5.98
CA TYR A 41 -4.58 5.12 5.33
C TYR A 41 -4.38 3.69 5.83
N PHE A 42 -3.13 3.28 6.04
CA PHE A 42 -2.82 1.96 6.58
C PHE A 42 -3.29 1.77 8.03
N ASP A 43 -3.04 2.75 8.89
CA ASP A 43 -3.48 2.71 10.29
C ASP A 43 -5.03 2.67 10.37
N ASN A 44 -5.71 3.45 9.52
CA ASN A 44 -7.16 3.40 9.38
C ASN A 44 -7.65 2.03 8.89
N TYR A 45 -7.00 1.46 7.87
CA TYR A 45 -7.35 0.13 7.37
C TYR A 45 -7.26 -0.92 8.47
N LYS A 46 -6.17 -0.92 9.25
CA LYS A 46 -6.00 -1.88 10.36
C LYS A 46 -7.04 -1.71 11.45
N TYR A 47 -7.42 -0.47 11.74
CA TYR A 47 -8.46 -0.19 12.74
C TYR A 47 -9.83 -0.69 12.28
N GLU A 48 -10.24 -0.32 11.08
CA GLU A 48 -11.54 -0.69 10.51
C GLU A 48 -11.62 -2.20 10.20
N ALA A 49 -10.54 -2.83 9.74
CA ALA A 49 -10.50 -4.28 9.51
C ALA A 49 -10.77 -5.07 10.80
N LYS A 50 -10.28 -4.60 11.96
CA LYS A 50 -10.62 -5.20 13.25
C LYS A 50 -12.11 -5.07 13.57
N ILE A 51 -12.71 -3.91 13.30
CA ILE A 51 -14.15 -3.71 13.49
C ILE A 51 -14.96 -4.62 12.56
N VAL A 52 -14.53 -4.80 11.30
CA VAL A 52 -15.17 -5.72 10.36
C VAL A 52 -15.07 -7.16 10.86
N LEU A 53 -13.90 -7.58 11.34
CA LEU A 53 -13.67 -8.90 11.93
C LEU A 53 -14.58 -9.13 13.15
N ASP A 54 -14.57 -8.22 14.12
CA ASP A 54 -15.38 -8.31 15.34
C ASP A 54 -16.88 -8.36 15.03
N ASN A 55 -17.34 -7.54 14.08
CA ASN A 55 -18.74 -7.55 13.63
C ASN A 55 -19.11 -8.85 12.91
N ALA A 56 -18.21 -9.40 12.08
CA ALA A 56 -18.46 -10.67 11.40
C ALA A 56 -18.61 -11.80 12.42
N ILE A 57 -17.77 -11.84 13.45
CA ILE A 57 -17.86 -12.79 14.56
C ILE A 57 -19.18 -12.63 15.32
N TYR A 58 -19.49 -11.40 15.75
CA TYR A 58 -20.71 -11.10 16.51
C TYR A 58 -21.98 -11.48 15.74
N GLN A 59 -22.02 -11.18 14.44
CA GLN A 59 -23.17 -11.46 13.57
C GLN A 59 -23.16 -12.87 12.98
N LYS A 60 -22.15 -13.72 13.32
CA LYS A 60 -21.97 -15.07 12.77
C LYS A 60 -21.93 -15.11 11.24
N LYS A 61 -21.27 -14.13 10.63
CA LYS A 61 -21.02 -14.04 9.20
C LYS A 61 -19.71 -14.72 8.82
N ASN A 62 -19.52 -14.95 7.52
CA ASN A 62 -18.25 -15.46 7.01
C ASN A 62 -17.17 -14.37 7.10
N ILE A 63 -16.22 -14.56 8.02
CA ILE A 63 -15.12 -13.60 8.29
C ILE A 63 -14.27 -13.34 7.04
N SER A 64 -13.87 -14.40 6.33
CA SER A 64 -13.05 -14.29 5.12
C SER A 64 -13.76 -13.43 4.07
N TYR A 65 -15.05 -13.69 3.83
CA TYR A 65 -15.83 -12.91 2.87
C TYR A 65 -15.93 -11.43 3.25
N GLU A 66 -16.26 -11.10 4.50
CA GLU A 66 -16.43 -9.72 4.95
C GLU A 66 -15.10 -8.94 4.89
N LEU A 67 -13.99 -9.55 5.32
CA LEU A 67 -12.66 -8.94 5.25
C LEU A 67 -12.18 -8.76 3.80
N LYS A 68 -12.39 -9.75 2.94
CA LYS A 68 -12.05 -9.65 1.50
C LYS A 68 -12.83 -8.51 0.84
N ASN A 69 -14.14 -8.48 1.01
CA ASN A 69 -15.00 -7.42 0.46
C ASN A 69 -14.63 -6.03 1.01
N TYR A 70 -14.31 -5.90 2.30
CA TYR A 70 -13.79 -4.66 2.86
C TYR A 70 -12.46 -4.24 2.23
N THR A 71 -11.52 -5.18 2.11
CA THR A 71 -10.17 -4.95 1.57
C THR A 71 -10.23 -4.52 0.11
N GLU A 72 -11.02 -5.19 -0.71
CA GLU A 72 -11.22 -4.86 -2.13
C GLU A 72 -11.80 -3.46 -2.30
N ARG A 73 -12.80 -3.09 -1.50
CA ARG A 73 -13.37 -1.73 -1.50
C ARG A 73 -12.35 -0.69 -1.07
N PHE A 74 -11.53 -1.01 -0.07
CA PHE A 74 -10.48 -0.12 0.42
C PHE A 74 -9.39 0.11 -0.64
N ILE A 75 -8.96 -0.96 -1.32
CA ILE A 75 -8.00 -0.89 -2.43
C ILE A 75 -8.59 -0.08 -3.58
N ALA A 76 -9.84 -0.36 -3.99
CA ALA A 76 -10.52 0.39 -5.05
C ALA A 76 -10.65 1.89 -4.71
N TYR A 77 -10.94 2.22 -3.45
CA TYR A 77 -10.93 3.60 -2.98
C TYR A 77 -9.52 4.21 -3.08
N GLY A 78 -8.49 3.49 -2.64
CA GLY A 78 -7.09 3.91 -2.76
C GLY A 78 -6.68 4.19 -4.21
N ASP A 79 -7.05 3.30 -5.12
CA ASP A 79 -6.79 3.43 -6.56
C ASP A 79 -7.52 4.65 -7.15
N SER A 80 -8.76 4.91 -6.74
CA SER A 80 -9.49 6.15 -7.14
C SER A 80 -8.81 7.45 -6.69
N LYS A 81 -7.96 7.36 -5.65
CA LYS A 81 -7.14 8.47 -5.13
C LYS A 81 -5.69 8.41 -5.62
N ASN A 82 -5.38 7.53 -6.57
CA ASN A 82 -4.04 7.25 -7.08
C ASN A 82 -3.03 6.86 -5.98
N LEU A 83 -3.47 6.23 -4.90
CA LEU A 83 -2.59 5.87 -3.78
C LEU A 83 -1.85 4.55 -4.00
N ASP A 84 -2.34 3.71 -4.93
CA ASP A 84 -1.79 2.39 -5.26
C ASP A 84 -1.56 1.53 -4.00
N LEU A 85 -2.63 1.39 -3.23
CA LEU A 85 -2.63 0.69 -1.95
C LEU A 85 -2.68 -0.82 -2.20
N ARG A 86 -1.70 -1.57 -1.72
CA ARG A 86 -1.64 -3.03 -1.87
C ARG A 86 -1.40 -3.68 -0.52
N ILE A 87 -2.19 -4.72 -0.23
CA ILE A 87 -2.34 -5.26 1.11
C ILE A 87 -2.21 -6.77 1.08
N LEU A 88 -1.43 -7.32 2.00
CA LEU A 88 -1.59 -8.70 2.44
C LEU A 88 -2.09 -8.64 3.88
N PHE A 89 -3.13 -9.39 4.20
CA PHE A 89 -3.63 -9.46 5.56
C PHE A 89 -3.64 -10.88 6.07
N ILE A 90 -3.52 -10.99 7.39
CA ILE A 90 -3.44 -12.25 8.11
C ILE A 90 -4.31 -12.12 9.35
N TYR A 91 -5.18 -13.10 9.60
CA TYR A 91 -5.94 -13.15 10.84
C TYR A 91 -5.90 -14.56 11.45
N SER A 92 -5.92 -14.62 12.78
CA SER A 92 -6.11 -15.86 13.53
C SER A 92 -7.58 -16.04 13.92
N TYR A 93 -8.14 -17.20 13.63
CA TYR A 93 -9.48 -17.58 14.05
C TYR A 93 -9.55 -19.10 14.22
N GLU A 94 -10.16 -19.59 15.30
CA GLU A 94 -10.32 -21.04 15.57
C GLU A 94 -9.00 -21.85 15.43
N ASN A 95 -7.87 -21.31 15.92
CA ASN A 95 -6.52 -21.89 15.82
C ASN A 95 -5.98 -22.05 14.39
N GLU A 96 -6.57 -21.35 13.42
CA GLU A 96 -6.11 -21.30 12.05
C GLU A 96 -5.64 -19.89 11.68
N LEU A 97 -4.57 -19.80 10.89
CA LEU A 97 -4.13 -18.57 10.26
C LEU A 97 -4.65 -18.51 8.83
N HIS A 98 -5.42 -17.48 8.57
CA HIS A 98 -5.89 -17.14 7.24
C HIS A 98 -4.98 -16.05 6.68
N ILE A 99 -4.34 -16.33 5.55
CA ILE A 99 -3.42 -15.41 4.86
C ILE A 99 -4.03 -15.10 3.51
N VAL A 100 -4.28 -13.81 3.22
CA VAL A 100 -4.89 -13.37 1.96
C VAL A 100 -3.98 -12.36 1.28
N ASN A 101 -3.68 -12.60 0.00
CA ASN A 101 -2.77 -11.75 -0.77
C ASN A 101 -3.53 -10.82 -1.72
N TYR A 102 -3.41 -9.50 -1.54
CA TYR A 102 -3.78 -8.48 -2.53
C TYR A 102 -2.58 -7.60 -2.92
N LEU A 103 -1.36 -8.14 -2.81
CA LEU A 103 -0.14 -7.52 -3.34
C LEU A 103 -0.05 -7.72 -4.86
N LYS A 104 0.77 -6.90 -5.53
CA LYS A 104 0.94 -6.98 -7.00
C LYS A 104 1.62 -8.28 -7.43
N GLU A 105 2.53 -8.79 -6.61
CA GLU A 105 3.32 -9.98 -6.88
C GLU A 105 2.86 -11.17 -6.01
N PRO A 106 3.14 -12.41 -6.46
CA PRO A 106 2.96 -13.59 -5.64
C PRO A 106 3.79 -13.51 -4.36
N VAL A 107 3.26 -14.07 -3.28
CA VAL A 107 3.91 -14.07 -1.97
C VAL A 107 4.28 -15.50 -1.59
N LEU A 108 5.55 -15.73 -1.24
CA LEU A 108 6.00 -17.04 -0.75
C LEU A 108 5.65 -17.19 0.73
N ILE A 109 4.90 -18.25 1.05
CA ILE A 109 4.67 -18.68 2.43
C ILE A 109 5.68 -19.76 2.77
N ASN A 110 6.72 -19.38 3.52
CA ASN A 110 7.85 -20.24 3.84
C ASN A 110 7.44 -21.49 4.61
N THR A 111 6.38 -21.41 5.44
CA THR A 111 5.87 -22.55 6.22
C THR A 111 5.42 -23.72 5.33
N ILE A 112 4.90 -23.44 4.15
CA ILE A 112 4.41 -24.44 3.19
C ILE A 112 5.19 -24.48 1.87
N GLY A 113 6.21 -23.62 1.73
CA GLY A 113 7.02 -23.51 0.50
C GLY A 113 6.22 -23.17 -0.76
N SER A 114 5.08 -22.50 -0.63
CA SER A 114 4.15 -22.24 -1.75
C SER A 114 3.89 -20.75 -1.95
N ASN A 115 3.67 -20.35 -3.19
CA ASN A 115 3.30 -18.98 -3.54
C ASN A 115 1.77 -18.81 -3.49
N ILE A 116 1.33 -17.65 -3.00
CA ILE A 116 -0.06 -17.20 -3.02
C ILE A 116 -0.17 -16.07 -4.04
N GLU A 117 -1.01 -16.24 -5.04
CA GLU A 117 -1.30 -15.23 -6.06
C GLU A 117 -2.26 -14.14 -5.53
N ASN A 118 -2.39 -13.05 -6.28
CA ASN A 118 -3.35 -11.99 -5.95
C ASN A 118 -4.80 -12.56 -5.89
N GLY A 119 -5.54 -12.17 -4.85
CA GLY A 119 -6.91 -12.61 -4.56
C GLY A 119 -7.00 -13.98 -3.89
N GLN A 120 -5.90 -14.71 -3.75
CA GLN A 120 -5.91 -16.03 -3.15
C GLN A 120 -5.79 -15.97 -1.61
N GLU A 121 -6.31 -17.02 -0.99
CA GLU A 121 -6.26 -17.26 0.45
C GLU A 121 -5.64 -18.63 0.73
N VAL A 122 -4.83 -18.69 1.78
CA VAL A 122 -4.33 -19.94 2.35
C VAL A 122 -4.68 -19.97 3.83
N VAL A 123 -5.06 -21.17 4.29
CA VAL A 123 -5.38 -21.45 5.69
C VAL A 123 -4.33 -22.40 6.24
N LEU A 124 -3.75 -22.08 7.40
CA LEU A 124 -2.70 -22.87 8.04
C LEU A 124 -3.04 -23.15 9.50
N ALA A 125 -2.96 -24.41 9.92
CA ALA A 125 -3.08 -24.80 11.33
C ALA A 125 -1.75 -24.60 12.09
N VAL A 126 -1.24 -23.36 12.11
CA VAL A 126 0.00 -22.97 12.79
C VAL A 126 -0.17 -21.60 13.43
N ASN A 127 0.59 -21.28 14.48
CA ASN A 127 0.50 -19.96 15.15
C ASN A 127 1.59 -18.98 14.68
N THR A 128 2.54 -19.45 13.87
CA THR A 128 3.63 -18.63 13.34
C THR A 128 3.76 -18.88 11.84
N SER A 129 3.87 -17.81 11.07
CA SER A 129 4.10 -17.86 9.63
C SER A 129 5.22 -16.93 9.21
N GLN A 130 6.07 -17.42 8.30
CA GLN A 130 7.10 -16.63 7.64
C GLN A 130 6.67 -16.38 6.19
N ILE A 131 6.76 -15.12 5.79
CA ILE A 131 6.28 -14.65 4.50
C ILE A 131 7.42 -13.90 3.81
N THR A 132 7.79 -14.34 2.61
CA THR A 132 8.76 -13.63 1.76
C THR A 132 8.04 -12.88 0.64
N TYR A 133 8.31 -11.57 0.56
CA TYR A 133 7.82 -10.69 -0.50
C TYR A 133 8.92 -9.70 -0.90
N SER A 134 9.16 -9.53 -2.21
CA SER A 134 10.22 -8.68 -2.78
C SER A 134 11.58 -8.81 -2.07
N ASN A 135 12.06 -10.05 -1.91
CA ASN A 135 13.32 -10.41 -1.24
C ASN A 135 13.43 -10.04 0.25
N LYS A 136 12.32 -9.67 0.89
CA LYS A 136 12.25 -9.43 2.35
C LYS A 136 11.39 -10.50 3.00
N THR A 137 11.86 -11.03 4.12
CA THR A 137 11.12 -12.00 4.93
C THR A 137 10.52 -11.32 6.16
N TYR A 138 9.23 -11.56 6.39
CA TYR A 138 8.45 -11.05 7.49
C TYR A 138 7.98 -12.24 8.34
N THR A 139 8.23 -12.19 9.65
CA THR A 139 7.76 -13.21 10.59
C THR A 139 6.55 -12.69 11.33
N TYR A 140 5.45 -13.42 11.27
CA TYR A 140 4.23 -13.14 12.00
C TYR A 140 3.97 -14.24 13.02
N GLN A 141 3.95 -13.87 14.30
CA GLN A 141 3.61 -14.77 15.40
C GLN A 141 2.27 -14.33 15.97
N PHE A 142 1.34 -15.26 16.15
CA PHE A 142 -0.01 -15.03 16.67
C PHE A 142 -0.18 -15.73 18.01
N ASN A 143 -1.00 -15.15 18.89
CA ASN A 143 -1.44 -15.84 20.08
C ASN A 143 -2.60 -16.78 19.72
N PRO A 144 -2.50 -18.11 19.97
CA PRO A 144 -3.57 -19.06 19.66
C PRO A 144 -4.88 -18.76 20.40
N ASP A 145 -4.80 -18.16 21.59
CA ASP A 145 -5.97 -17.94 22.44
C ASP A 145 -6.72 -16.64 22.09
N LEU A 146 -6.20 -15.86 21.13
CA LEU A 146 -6.75 -14.57 20.75
C LEU A 146 -7.00 -14.49 19.24
N ILE A 147 -8.11 -13.82 18.91
CA ILE A 147 -8.37 -13.37 17.55
C ILE A 147 -7.49 -12.14 17.31
N GLU A 148 -6.54 -12.27 16.41
CA GLU A 148 -5.60 -11.20 16.06
C GLU A 148 -5.64 -10.93 14.56
N PHE A 149 -5.43 -9.67 14.20
CA PHE A 149 -5.34 -9.20 12.81
C PHE A 149 -4.01 -8.49 12.58
N LYS A 150 -3.30 -8.89 11.53
CA LYS A 150 -2.04 -8.28 11.08
C LYS A 150 -2.11 -8.04 9.58
N ALA A 151 -1.36 -7.05 9.11
CA ALA A 151 -1.32 -6.72 7.70
C ALA A 151 0.08 -6.25 7.30
N LEU A 152 0.50 -6.67 6.12
CA LEU A 152 1.61 -6.12 5.37
C LEU A 152 1.05 -5.13 4.36
N PHE A 153 1.62 -3.94 4.34
CA PHE A 153 1.25 -2.90 3.39
C PHE A 153 2.45 -2.57 2.53
N VAL A 154 2.21 -2.54 1.22
CA VAL A 154 3.23 -2.14 0.24
C VAL A 154 2.59 -1.08 -0.64
N LYS A 155 3.32 0.01 -0.86
CA LYS A 155 2.96 0.96 -1.90
C LYS A 155 3.27 0.29 -3.23
N GLY A 156 2.29 0.17 -4.12
CA GLY A 156 2.57 -0.25 -5.48
C GLY A 156 3.50 0.77 -6.13
N ASP A 157 4.67 0.30 -6.56
CA ASP A 157 5.57 1.07 -7.43
C ASP A 157 4.99 1.17 -8.84
#